data_AF-A0A7S2I745-F1
#
_entry.id   AF-A0A7S2I745-F1
#
_cell.length_a   1.000
_cell.length_b   1.000
_cell.length_c   1.000
_cell.angle_alpha   90.00
_cell.angle_beta   90.00
_cell.angle_gamma   90.00
#
_symmetry.space_group_name_H-M   'P 1'
#
loop_
_entity.id
_entity.type
_entity.pdbx_description
1 polymer ?
#
loop_
_entity_poly.entity_id
_entity_poly.type
_entity_poly.pdbx_seq_one_letter_code
_entity_poly.pdbx_strand_id
1 'polypeptide(L)'
;PHMHKFFEAVHKLTFDETLRVVGVSSSMGELLPFEEGEYVTPTAIAEEWLPRLEAQIGVCIGRMAREAMEEYRSHIAMRDYQARKDVISSFVLQWPLQIVLL
;
A
#
# COMPACT_ATOMS: atom_id res chain seq x y z
N PRO A 1 11.96 13.43 -5.39
CA PRO A 1 11.93 14.67 -4.57
C PRO A 1 10.62 15.49 -4.68
N HIS A 2 9.89 15.44 -5.80
CA HIS A 2 8.68 16.24 -6.01
C HIS A 2 7.36 15.48 -5.92
N MET A 3 7.36 14.21 -5.50
CA MET A 3 6.14 13.38 -5.48
C MET A 3 5.03 13.96 -4.62
N HIS A 4 5.38 14.58 -3.49
CA HIS A 4 4.44 15.28 -2.59
C HIS A 4 3.64 16.42 -3.27
N LYS A 5 4.06 16.89 -4.44
CA LYS A 5 3.34 17.90 -5.22
C LYS A 5 2.22 17.30 -6.09
N PHE A 6 2.33 16.02 -6.39
CA PHE A 6 1.39 15.28 -7.26
C PHE A 6 0.49 14.36 -6.45
N PHE A 7 1.00 13.83 -5.35
CA PHE A 7 0.30 12.91 -4.47
C PHE A 7 0.49 13.34 -3.02
N GLU A 8 -0.61 13.56 -2.32
CA GLU A 8 -0.58 14.02 -0.93
C GLU A 8 0.14 13.02 0.00
N ALA A 9 -0.14 11.72 -0.20
CA ALA A 9 0.37 10.66 0.67
C ALA A 9 1.69 10.02 0.20
N VAL A 10 2.17 10.31 -1.01
CA VAL A 10 3.39 9.66 -1.56
C VAL A 10 4.62 10.54 -1.37
N HIS A 11 5.55 10.04 -0.57
CA HIS A 11 6.83 10.70 -0.31
C HIS A 11 7.93 10.21 -1.26
N LYS A 12 8.03 8.89 -1.45
CA LYS A 12 9.11 8.27 -2.24
C LYS A 12 8.61 7.08 -3.05
N LEU A 13 9.15 6.95 -4.27
CA LEU A 13 8.96 5.78 -5.13
C LEU A 13 10.07 4.77 -4.89
N THR A 14 9.71 3.49 -4.92
CA THR A 14 10.66 2.36 -4.87
C THR A 14 10.85 1.82 -6.28
N PHE A 15 12.10 1.63 -6.70
CA PHE A 15 12.45 1.16 -8.03
C PHE A 15 13.14 -0.19 -7.97
N ASP A 16 12.92 -1.02 -8.99
CA ASP A 16 13.71 -2.24 -9.23
C ASP A 16 14.95 -1.97 -10.09
N GLU A 17 15.71 -3.03 -10.37
CA GLU A 17 16.93 -3.00 -11.21
C GLU A 17 16.67 -2.55 -12.65
N THR A 18 15.42 -2.62 -13.11
CA THR A 18 14.99 -2.22 -14.45
C THR A 18 14.39 -0.82 -14.50
N LEU A 19 14.51 -0.06 -13.40
CA LEU A 19 13.96 1.29 -13.23
C LEU A 19 12.43 1.34 -13.30
N ARG A 20 11.74 0.22 -13.03
CA ARG A 20 10.28 0.22 -12.86
C ARG A 20 9.92 0.61 -11.43
N VAL A 21 8.85 1.37 -11.27
CA VAL A 21 8.25 1.62 -9.97
C VAL A 21 7.58 0.34 -9.49
N VAL A 22 8.06 -0.17 -8.36
CA VAL A 22 7.58 -1.41 -7.71
C VAL A 22 6.89 -1.15 -6.37
N GLY A 23 6.71 0.12 -6.01
CA GLY A 23 5.96 0.50 -4.83
C GLY A 23 6.14 1.97 -4.49
N VAL A 24 5.37 2.41 -3.51
CA VAL A 24 5.40 3.78 -3.00
C VAL A 24 5.50 3.76 -1.48
N SER A 25 6.07 4.81 -0.92
CA SER A 25 6.17 4.97 0.53
C SER A 25 5.70 6.35 0.99
N SER A 26 5.03 6.38 2.15
CA SER A 26 4.56 7.60 2.79
C SER A 26 5.70 8.32 3.52
N SER A 27 5.44 9.56 3.95
CA SER A 27 6.40 10.32 4.76
C SER A 27 6.64 9.71 6.14
N MET A 28 5.73 8.83 6.59
CA MET A 28 5.82 8.10 7.85
C MET A 28 6.52 6.74 7.70
N GLY A 29 6.97 6.40 6.49
CA GLY A 29 7.71 5.17 6.22
C GLY A 29 6.82 3.95 5.91
N GLU A 30 5.50 4.13 5.82
CA GLU A 30 4.60 3.06 5.38
C GLU A 30 4.85 2.73 3.92
N LEU A 31 4.89 1.45 3.60
CA LEU A 31 5.18 0.95 2.26
C LEU A 31 3.92 0.33 1.65
N LEU A 32 3.65 0.71 0.40
CA LEU A 32 2.67 0.07 -0.47
C LEU A 32 3.44 -0.61 -1.61
N PRO A 33 3.73 -1.91 -1.49
CA PRO A 33 4.41 -2.66 -2.54
C PRO A 33 3.43 -3.00 -3.67
N PHE A 34 3.89 -2.86 -4.90
CA PHE A 34 3.15 -3.31 -6.08
C PHE A 34 3.42 -4.80 -6.32
N GLU A 35 2.39 -5.53 -6.74
CA GLU A 35 2.52 -6.94 -7.10
C GLU A 35 3.05 -7.12 -8.53
N GLU A 36 3.40 -8.37 -8.86
CA GLU A 36 3.86 -8.71 -10.19
C GLU A 36 2.80 -8.34 -11.25
N GLY A 37 3.21 -7.50 -12.22
CA GLY A 37 2.31 -6.99 -13.26
C GLY A 37 1.69 -5.62 -12.95
N GLU A 38 1.82 -5.11 -11.72
CA GLU A 38 1.33 -3.77 -11.33
C GLU A 38 2.37 -2.65 -11.55
N TYR A 39 3.56 -3.00 -12.07
CA TYR A 39 4.68 -2.08 -12.20
C TYR A 39 4.43 -0.93 -13.20
N VAL A 40 4.99 0.23 -12.90
CA VAL A 40 4.93 1.40 -13.79
C VAL A 40 6.34 1.81 -14.20
N THR A 41 6.61 1.85 -15.50
CA THR A 41 7.88 2.35 -16.04
C THR A 41 7.80 3.86 -16.25
N PRO A 42 8.60 4.68 -15.54
CA PRO A 42 8.66 6.10 -15.81
C PRO A 42 9.17 6.38 -17.22
N THR A 43 8.59 7.39 -17.86
CA THR A 43 9.11 7.97 -19.12
C THR A 43 9.62 9.38 -18.86
N ALA A 44 10.22 10.00 -19.89
CA ALA A 44 10.69 11.38 -19.81
C ALA A 44 9.54 12.40 -19.64
N ILE A 45 8.31 12.02 -19.99
CA ILE A 45 7.12 12.90 -19.97
C ILE A 45 6.26 12.47 -18.79
N ALA A 46 6.21 13.28 -17.74
CA ALA A 46 5.55 12.94 -16.48
C ALA A 46 4.06 12.62 -16.67
N GLU A 47 3.41 13.36 -17.56
CA GLU A 47 1.99 13.24 -17.91
C GLU A 47 1.63 11.87 -18.53
N GLU A 48 2.59 11.13 -19.07
CA GLU A 48 2.35 9.81 -19.66
C GLU A 48 2.24 8.68 -18.62
N TRP A 49 2.96 8.82 -17.49
CA TRP A 49 3.12 7.73 -16.53
C TRP A 49 2.61 8.06 -15.12
N LEU A 50 2.52 9.34 -14.73
CA LEU A 50 1.96 9.73 -13.43
C LEU A 50 0.48 9.31 -13.26
N PRO A 51 -0.41 9.47 -14.26
CA PRO A 51 -1.79 8.99 -14.12
C PRO A 51 -1.87 7.46 -14.01
N ARG A 52 -0.93 6.74 -14.65
CA ARG A 52 -0.84 5.28 -14.54
C ARG A 52 -0.38 4.88 -13.13
N LEU A 53 0.61 5.58 -12.59
CA LEU A 53 1.05 5.40 -11.21
C LEU A 53 -0.11 5.63 -10.23
N GLU A 54 -0.89 6.69 -10.43
CA GLU A 54 -2.06 6.97 -9.60
C GLU A 54 -3.08 5.83 -9.63
N ALA A 55 -3.42 5.35 -10.84
CA ALA A 55 -4.33 4.23 -11.00
C ALA A 55 -3.81 2.97 -10.28
N GLN A 56 -2.51 2.68 -10.37
CA GLN A 56 -1.92 1.52 -9.70
C GLN A 56 -1.85 1.66 -8.18
N ILE A 57 -1.63 2.86 -7.66
CA ILE A 57 -1.78 3.11 -6.21
C ILE A 57 -3.21 2.80 -5.78
N GLY A 58 -4.22 3.22 -6.56
CA GLY A 58 -5.63 2.92 -6.28
C GLY A 58 -5.94 1.42 -6.29
N VAL A 59 -5.44 0.69 -7.30
CA VAL A 59 -5.57 -0.78 -7.38
C VAL A 59 -4.91 -1.45 -6.17
N CYS A 60 -3.69 -1.06 -5.83
CA CYS A 60 -2.95 -1.59 -4.68
C CYS A 60 -3.70 -1.35 -3.36
N ILE A 61 -4.19 -0.12 -3.12
CA ILE A 61 -4.98 0.19 -1.92
C ILE A 61 -6.25 -0.66 -1.85
N GLY A 62 -6.98 -0.79 -2.98
CA GLY A 62 -8.19 -1.60 -3.03
C GLY A 62 -7.93 -3.08 -2.75
N ARG A 63 -6.83 -3.63 -3.29
CA ARG A 63 -6.38 -5.00 -3.03
C ARG A 63 -6.04 -5.19 -1.56
N MET A 64 -5.19 -4.33 -1.00
CA MET A 64 -4.77 -4.38 0.41
C MET A 64 -5.97 -4.24 1.36
N ALA A 65 -6.92 -3.36 1.07
CA ALA A 65 -8.14 -3.21 1.87
C ALA A 65 -8.97 -4.49 1.88
N ARG A 66 -9.12 -5.16 0.73
CA ARG A 66 -9.83 -6.43 0.63
C ARG A 66 -9.14 -7.53 1.43
N GLU A 67 -7.82 -7.68 1.29
CA GLU A 67 -7.02 -8.66 2.02
C GLU A 67 -7.07 -8.42 3.53
N ALA A 68 -6.90 -7.17 3.96
CA ALA A 68 -6.99 -6.78 5.36
C ALA A 68 -8.38 -7.07 5.95
N MET A 69 -9.46 -6.81 5.20
CA MET A 69 -10.82 -7.13 5.64
C MET A 69 -11.05 -8.65 5.78
N GLU A 70 -10.54 -9.45 4.84
CA GLU A 70 -10.63 -10.91 4.90
C GLU A 70 -9.87 -11.45 6.12
N GLU A 71 -8.66 -10.94 6.36
CA GLU A 71 -7.83 -11.30 7.51
C GLU A 71 -8.51 -10.91 8.83
N TYR A 72 -8.98 -9.66 8.96
CA TYR A 72 -9.66 -9.17 10.17
C TYR A 72 -10.90 -9.99 10.51
N ARG A 73 -11.71 -10.36 9.50
CA ARG A 73 -12.90 -11.21 9.70
C ARG A 73 -12.55 -12.57 10.29
N SER A 74 -11.41 -13.14 9.88
CA SER A 74 -10.93 -14.42 10.44
C SER A 74 -10.54 -14.29 11.92
N HIS A 75 -10.00 -13.12 12.31
CA HIS A 75 -9.54 -12.83 13.67
C HIS A 75 -10.69 -12.58 14.65
N ILE A 76 -11.71 -11.82 14.25
CA ILE A 76 -12.86 -11.52 15.13
C ILE A 76 -13.73 -12.74 15.42
N ALA A 77 -13.67 -13.77 14.58
CA ALA A 77 -14.37 -15.04 14.79
C ALA A 77 -13.76 -15.88 15.93
N MET A 78 -12.57 -15.51 16.44
CA MET A 78 -11.91 -16.20 17.55
C MET A 78 -12.66 -16.00 18.86
N ARG A 79 -12.91 -17.10 19.58
CA ARG A 79 -13.61 -17.07 20.88
C ARG A 79 -12.71 -16.59 22.03
N ASP A 80 -11.43 -16.95 21.99
CA ASP A 80 -10.47 -16.55 23.02
C ASP A 80 -10.18 -15.04 22.93
N TYR A 81 -10.36 -14.34 24.05
CA TYR A 81 -10.17 -12.89 24.11
C TYR A 81 -8.69 -12.49 24.04
N GLN A 82 -7.81 -13.22 24.72
CA GLN A 82 -6.40 -12.89 24.78
C GLN A 82 -5.74 -13.14 23.43
N ALA A 83 -6.02 -14.30 22.81
CA ALA A 83 -5.52 -14.62 21.47
C ALA A 83 -5.98 -13.58 20.44
N ARG A 84 -7.25 -13.16 20.51
CA ARG A 84 -7.79 -12.11 19.63
C ARG A 84 -7.10 -10.77 19.82
N LYS A 85 -6.78 -10.38 21.06
CA LYS A 85 -6.07 -9.13 21.35
C LYS A 85 -4.66 -9.12 20.74
N ASP A 86 -3.93 -10.21 20.87
CA ASP A 86 -2.56 -10.35 20.36
C ASP A 86 -2.55 -10.34 18.82
N VAL A 87 -3.55 -11.01 18.21
CA VAL A 87 -3.75 -11.05 16.77
C VAL A 87 -4.16 -9.68 16.20
N ILE A 88 -5.07 -8.94 16.85
CA ILE A 88 -5.43 -7.57 16.44
C ILE A 88 -4.21 -6.64 16.51
N SER A 89 -3.39 -6.79 17.55
CA SER A 89 -2.17 -5.99 17.69
C SER A 89 -1.19 -6.27 16.55
N SER A 90 -1.07 -7.53 16.13
CA SER A 90 -0.26 -7.93 14.97
C SER A 90 -0.83 -7.40 13.65
N PHE A 91 -2.15 -7.45 13.49
CA PHE A 91 -2.86 -6.91 12.33
C PHE A 91 -2.57 -5.41 12.12
N VAL A 92 -2.64 -4.60 13.18
CA VAL A 92 -2.38 -3.15 13.10
C VAL A 92 -0.93 -2.85 12.70
N LEU A 93 0.03 -3.71 13.08
CA LEU A 93 1.44 -3.54 12.72
C LEU A 93 1.76 -4.00 11.29
N GLN A 94 0.93 -4.88 10.72
CA GLN A 94 1.14 -5.46 9.39
C GLN A 94 0.62 -4.55 8.28
N TRP A 95 -0.51 -3.88 8.49
CA TRP A 95 -1.20 -3.12 7.45
C TRP A 95 -0.94 -1.61 7.59
N PRO A 96 -0.87 -0.84 6.48
CA PRO A 96 -0.82 0.61 6.56
C PRO A 96 -2.00 1.16 7.35
N LEU A 97 -1.77 2.20 8.15
CA LEU A 97 -2.76 2.77 9.07
C LEU A 97 -4.04 3.19 8.35
N GLN A 98 -3.94 3.75 7.14
CA GLN A 98 -5.11 4.09 6.36
C GLN A 98 -5.96 2.86 6.03
N ILE A 99 -5.35 1.70 5.76
CA ILE A 99 -6.06 0.44 5.50
C ILE A 99 -6.70 -0.10 6.78
N VAL A 100 -6.02 0.02 7.91
CA VAL A 100 -6.53 -0.42 9.22
C VAL A 100 -7.78 0.35 9.65
N LEU A 101 -7.92 1.61 9.23
CA LEU A 101 -9.00 2.52 9.62
C LEU A 101 -10.21 2.55 8.65
N LEU A 102 -10.17 1.81 7.53
CA LEU A 102 -11.26 1.71 6.55
C LEU A 102 -12.44 0.87 7.06
#